data_AF-A0A0F9HUK0-F1
#
_entry.id   AF-A0A0F9HUK0-F1
#
_cell.length_a   1.000
_cell.length_b   1.000
_cell.length_c   1.000
_cell.angle_alpha   90.00
_cell.angle_beta   90.00
_cell.angle_gamma   90.00
#
_symmetry.space_group_name_H-M   'P 1'
#
loop_
_entity.id
_entity.type
_entity.pdbx_description
1 polymer ?
#
loop_
_entity_poly.entity_id
_entity_poly.type
_entity_poly.pdbx_seq_one_letter_code
_entity_poly.pdbx_strand_id
1 'polypeptide(L)' 'MQAEKMKWVFTFVLLLVTLGWAVFTVLIVRDGLAEPSELGVLQASGTSVFLGALIGWNALVVQYWFRKKTPPRPPGS' A
#
# COMPACT_ATOMS: atom_id res chain seq x y z
N MET A 1 18.47 8.52 15.32
CA MET A 1 17.16 8.86 15.92
C MET A 1 16.18 9.44 14.91
N GLN A 2 16.58 10.42 14.08
CA GLN A 2 15.69 10.99 13.03
C GLN A 2 15.32 9.99 11.92
N ALA A 3 16.28 9.19 11.43
CA ALA A 3 16.01 8.20 10.37
C ALA A 3 15.00 7.11 10.80
N GLU A 4 15.06 6.65 12.05
CA GLU A 4 14.08 5.70 12.59
C GLU A 4 12.68 6.32 12.71
N LYS A 5 12.59 7.57 13.19
CA LYS A 5 11.30 8.28 13.22
C LYS A 5 10.72 8.44 11.81
N MET A 6 11.55 8.81 10.84
CA MET A 6 11.14 9.00 9.44
C MET A 6 10.61 7.71 8.81
N LYS A 7 11.28 6.57 9.04
CA LYS A 7 10.81 5.25 8.64
C LYS A 7 9.39 4.97 9.15
N TRP A 8 9.16 5.14 10.46
CA TRP A 8 7.86 4.88 11.05
C TRP A 8 6.77 5.83 10.53
N VAL A 9 7.04 7.13 10.49
CA VAL A 9 6.10 8.13 9.97
C VAL A 9 5.73 7.82 8.52
N PHE A 10 6.71 7.53 7.67
CA PHE A 10 6.46 7.20 6.28
C PHE A 10 5.61 5.93 6.13
N THR A 11 5.95 4.85 6.85
CA THR A 11 5.18 3.60 6.80
C THR A 11 3.74 3.80 7.26
N PHE A 12 3.51 4.55 8.34
CA PHE A 12 2.15 4.81 8.82
C PHE A 12 1.36 5.71 7.89
N VAL A 13 1.97 6.78 7.35
CA VAL A 13 1.31 7.65 6.36
C VAL A 13 0.92 6.84 5.12
N LEU A 14 1.83 6.02 4.60
CA LEU A 14 1.55 5.16 3.46
C LEU A 14 0.42 4.17 3.76
N LEU A 15 0.40 3.58 4.96
CA LEU A 15 -0.69 2.70 5.39
C LEU A 15 -2.03 3.43 5.43
N LEU A 16 -2.09 4.62 6.03
CA LEU A 16 -3.31 5.42 6.08
C LEU A 16 -3.81 5.83 4.68
N VAL A 17 -2.89 6.22 3.79
CA VAL A 17 -3.22 6.51 2.39
C VAL A 17 -3.77 5.26 1.70
N THR A 18 -3.16 4.09 1.92
CA THR A 18 -3.61 2.81 1.36
C THR A 18 -5.02 2.47 1.83
N LEU A 19 -5.29 2.62 3.13
CA LEU A 19 -6.61 2.35 3.73
C LEU A 19 -7.67 3.34 3.24
N GLY A 20 -7.34 4.64 3.20
CA GLY A 20 -8.23 5.67 2.67
C GLY A 20 -8.59 5.40 1.20
N TRP A 21 -7.59 5.01 0.40
CA TRP A 21 -7.83 4.63 -0.99
C TRP A 21 -8.65 3.35 -1.12
N ALA A 22 -8.45 2.36 -0.26
CA ALA A 22 -9.25 1.14 -0.26
C ALA A 22 -10.74 1.44 -0.04
N VAL A 23 -11.07 2.30 0.93
CA VAL A 23 -12.45 2.74 1.17
C VAL A 23 -12.99 3.51 -0.04
N PHE A 24 -12.20 4.40 -0.62
CA PHE A 24 -12.57 5.13 -1.83
C PHE A 24 -12.90 4.19 -3.00
N THR A 25 -12.06 3.20 -3.27
CA THR A 25 -12.30 2.18 -4.31
C THR A 25 -13.61 1.41 -4.05
N VAL A 26 -13.89 1.03 -2.80
CA VAL A 26 -15.14 0.33 -2.45
C VAL A 26 -16.37 1.20 -2.75
N LEU A 27 -16.32 2.51 -2.45
CA LEU A 27 -17.41 3.43 -2.76
C LEU A 27 -17.65 3.54 -4.26
N ILE A 28 -16.58 3.70 -5.07
CA ILE A 28 -16.67 3.77 -6.53
C ILE A 28 -17.26 2.48 -7.11
N VAL A 29 -16.80 1.31 -6.64
CA VAL A 29 -17.33 0.02 -7.08
C VAL A 29 -18.80 -0.12 -6.70
N ARG A 30 -19.17 0.26 -5.46
CA ARG A 30 -20.57 0.23 -5.01
C ARG A 30 -21.46 1.10 -5.90
N ASP A 31 -21.04 2.33 -6.17
CA ASP A 31 -21.83 3.27 -6.96
C ASP A 31 -21.92 2.83 -8.44
N GLY A 32 -20.83 2.29 -8.99
CA GLY A 32 -20.83 1.70 -10.34
C GLY A 32 -21.68 0.43 -10.48
N LEU A 33 -21.90 -0.32 -9.40
CA LEU A 33 -22.83 -1.46 -9.38
C LEU A 33 -24.29 -1.03 -9.27
N ALA A 34 -24.56 0.11 -8.61
CA ALA A 34 -25.90 0.65 -8.50
C ALA A 34 -26.40 1.22 -9.83
N GLU A 35 -25.52 1.91 -10.58
CA GLU A 35 -25.80 2.45 -11.90
C GLU A 35 -24.70 2.06 -12.91
N PRO A 36 -24.83 0.88 -13.56
CA PRO A 36 -23.83 0.38 -14.48
C PRO A 36 -23.63 1.32 -15.68
N SER A 37 -22.41 1.79 -15.86
CA SER A 37 -22.01 2.63 -16.99
C SER A 37 -20.56 2.34 -17.40
N GLU A 38 -20.23 2.60 -18.66
CA GLU A 38 -18.85 2.44 -19.18
C GLU A 38 -17.85 3.27 -18.38
N LEU A 39 -18.25 4.50 -18.01
CA LEU A 39 -17.44 5.39 -17.17
C LEU A 39 -17.25 4.80 -15.76
N GLY A 40 -18.28 4.20 -15.18
CA GLY A 40 -18.21 3.53 -13.88
C GLY A 40 -17.24 2.35 -13.89
N VAL A 41 -17.24 1.54 -14.96
CA VAL A 41 -16.29 0.42 -15.14
C VAL A 41 -14.85 0.94 -15.24
N LEU A 42 -14.62 2.02 -15.99
CA LEU A 42 -13.29 2.63 -16.11
C LEU A 42 -12.81 3.19 -14.76
N GLN A 43 -13.68 3.85 -14.00
CA GLN A 43 -13.34 4.37 -12.68
C GLN A 43 -13.05 3.25 -11.68
N ALA A 44 -13.91 2.22 -11.63
CA ALA A 44 -13.74 1.06 -10.75
C ALA A 44 -12.43 0.31 -11.05
N SER A 45 -12.11 0.10 -12.33
CA SER A 45 -10.85 -0.55 -12.73
C SER A 45 -9.64 0.30 -12.39
N GLY A 46 -9.63 1.59 -12.74
CA GLY A 46 -8.52 2.49 -12.44
C GLY A 46 -8.23 2.62 -10.94
N THR A 47 -9.27 2.80 -10.13
CA THR A 47 -9.15 2.88 -8.67
C THR A 47 -8.68 1.56 -8.04
N SER A 48 -9.10 0.41 -8.59
CA SER A 48 -8.66 -0.91 -8.14
C SER A 48 -7.20 -1.21 -8.50
N VAL A 49 -6.75 -0.82 -9.70
CA VAL A 49 -5.34 -0.97 -10.11
C VAL A 49 -4.43 -0.15 -9.21
N PHE A 50 -4.79 1.11 -8.92
CA PHE A 50 -4.01 1.94 -8.01
C PHE A 50 -4.00 1.40 -6.58
N LEU A 51 -5.13 0.84 -6.09
CA LEU A 51 -5.16 0.15 -4.80
C LEU A 51 -4.17 -1.02 -4.76
N GLY A 52 -4.14 -1.85 -5.81
CA GLY A 52 -3.17 -2.94 -5.93
C GLY A 52 -1.72 -2.44 -5.88
N ALA A 53 -1.43 -1.34 -6.57
CA ALA A 53 -0.11 -0.71 -6.55
C ALA A 53 0.27 -0.20 -5.14
N LEU A 54 -0.67 0.44 -4.42
CA LEU A 54 -0.45 0.91 -3.05
C LEU A 54 -0.17 -0.24 -2.08
N ILE A 55 -0.92 -1.35 -2.18
CA ILE A 55 -0.70 -2.54 -1.36
C ILE A 55 0.70 -3.12 -1.64
N GLY A 56 1.07 -3.25 -2.92
CA GLY A 56 2.39 -3.72 -3.32
C GLY A 56 3.51 -2.81 -2.81
N TRP A 57 3.33 -1.50 -2.92
CA TRP A 57 4.30 -0.52 -2.42
C TRP A 57 4.46 -0.60 -0.90
N ASN A 58 3.36 -0.78 -0.16
CA ASN A 58 3.39 -0.95 1.29
C ASN A 58 4.19 -2.20 1.68
N ALA A 59 3.97 -3.33 1.00
CA ALA A 59 4.75 -4.54 1.21
C ALA A 59 6.26 -4.33 0.96
N LEU A 60 6.62 -3.63 -0.13
CA LEU A 60 8.02 -3.31 -0.44
C LEU A 60 8.67 -2.41 0.61
N VAL A 61 7.94 -1.39 1.08
CA VAL A 61 8.40 -0.47 2.12
C VAL A 61 8.62 -1.19 3.44
N VAL A 62 7.72 -2.11 3.81
CA VAL A 62 7.90 -2.94 5.01
C VAL A 62 9.13 -3.84 4.86
N GLN A 63 9.30 -4.49 3.71
CA GLN A 63 10.49 -5.31 3.45
C GLN A 63 11.77 -4.48 3.47
N TYR A 64 11.78 -3.30 2.87
CA TYR A 64 12.95 -2.43 2.84
C TYR A 64 13.39 -1.99 4.24
N TRP A 65 12.44 -1.52 5.06
CA TRP A 65 12.75 -0.91 6.35
C TRP A 65 12.86 -1.88 7.53
N PHE A 66 12.16 -3.02 7.48
CA PHE A 66 11.98 -3.91 8.63
C PHE A 66 12.52 -5.33 8.41
N ARG A 67 12.98 -5.68 7.21
CA ARG A 67 13.63 -6.98 6.99
C ARG A 67 14.89 -7.08 7.85
N LYS A 68 14.98 -8.15 8.65
CA LYS A 68 16.19 -8.46 9.41
C LYS A 68 17.35 -8.68 8.43
N LYS A 69 18.45 -7.97 8.62
CA LYS A 69 19.70 -8.24 7.90
C LYS A 69 20.21 -9.64 8.30
N THR A 70 20.79 -10.36 7.35
CA THR A 70 21.40 -11.67 7.60
C THR A 70 22.37 -11.57 8.77
N PRO A 71 22.30 -12.46 9.78
CA PRO A 71 23.23 -12.40 10.90
C PRO A 71 24.67 -12.50 10.36
N PRO A 72 25.61 -11.73 10.94
CA PRO A 72 27.01 -11.86 10.58
C PRO A 72 27.47 -13.31 10.80
N ARG A 73 28.25 -13.83 9.84
CA ARG A 73 28.82 -15.17 9.93
C ARG A 73 29.64 -15.26 11.23
N PRO A 74 29.51 -16.33 12.03
CA PRO A 74 30.31 -16.48 13.23
C PRO A 74 31.80 -16.37 12.89
N PRO A 75 32.60 -15.62 13.66
CA PRO A 75 34.04 -15.63 13.46
C PRO A 75 34.57 -17.04 13.78
N GLY A 76 34.98 -17.77 12.74
CA GLY A 76 35.57 -19.12 12.88
C GLY A 76 34.94 -20.25 12.05
N SER A 77 33.99 -19.97 11.15
CA SER A 77 33.50 -20.95 10.15
C SER A 77 34.13 -20.74 8.77
#